data_AF-A0A5K0VZB8-F1
#
_entry.id   AF-A0A5K0VZB8-F1
#
_cell.length_a   1.000
_cell.length_b   1.000
_cell.length_c   1.000
_cell.angle_alpha   90.00
_cell.angle_beta   90.00
_cell.angle_gamma   90.00
#
_symmetry.space_group_name_H-M   'P 1'
#
loop_
_entity.id
_entity.type
_entity.pdbx_description
1 polymer ?
#
loop_
_entity_poly.entity_id
_entity_poly.type
_entity_poly.pdbx_seq_one_letter_code
_entity_poly.pdbx_strand_id
1 'polypeptide(L)'
;SAWVMLSRSFLEFCIWGWDNLPRTILMYYTNYISSPEGYFHTVICNSKEFCSTTVNHDLHYIAWDNPPKQHPLILSVKNFDLMVKSGAPFARKFAKDDQVLDKIDNDLLGRKNGRFTPGAWCIGSSQDGADPCIVKGRDSEFRVGARSKSVEDLLHGLLSTNASRNGCCHAGVT
;
A
#
# COMPACT_ATOMS: atom_id res chain seq x y z
N SER A 1 -3.38 4.53 -10.76
CA SER A 1 -4.15 3.76 -9.77
C SER A 1 -4.88 4.74 -8.86
N ALA A 2 -6.10 4.44 -8.37
CA ALA A 2 -6.77 5.28 -7.37
C ALA A 2 -6.24 5.06 -5.94
N TRP A 3 -5.43 4.02 -5.74
CA TRP A 3 -4.85 3.66 -4.45
C TRP A 3 -3.46 4.25 -4.40
N VAL A 4 -3.21 5.11 -3.42
CA VAL A 4 -1.96 5.88 -3.30
C VAL A 4 -1.49 5.90 -1.87
N MET A 5 -0.18 5.99 -1.69
CA MET A 5 0.47 6.20 -0.41
C MET A 5 1.09 7.59 -0.44
N LEU A 6 0.63 8.48 0.43
CA LEU A 6 1.00 9.90 0.42
C LEU A 6 1.72 10.26 1.71
N SER A 7 2.78 11.07 1.60
CA SER A 7 3.43 11.64 2.77
C SER A 7 2.51 12.65 3.45
N ARG A 8 2.68 12.80 4.76
CA ARG A 8 1.94 13.80 5.55
C ARG A 8 2.13 15.22 5.01
N SER A 9 3.35 15.58 4.63
CA SER A 9 3.67 16.90 4.09
C SER A 9 2.95 17.19 2.77
N PHE A 10 2.90 16.22 1.85
CA PHE A 10 2.19 16.38 0.59
C PHE A 10 0.67 16.47 0.79
N LEU A 11 0.12 15.68 1.73
CA LEU A 11 -1.30 15.79 2.11
C LEU A 11 -1.63 17.16 2.71
N GLU A 12 -0.78 17.67 3.60
CA GLU A 12 -0.92 19.03 4.14
C GLU A 12 -0.87 20.08 3.03
N PHE A 13 0.04 19.96 2.08
CA PHE A 13 0.08 20.82 0.90
C PHE A 13 -1.23 20.78 0.10
N CYS A 14 -1.81 19.60 -0.11
CA CYS A 14 -3.09 19.44 -0.79
C CYS A 14 -4.27 20.06 -0.03
N ILE A 15 -4.29 19.93 1.30
CA ILE A 15 -5.38 20.41 2.17
C ILE A 15 -5.31 21.92 2.37
N TRP A 16 -4.14 22.43 2.76
CA TRP A 16 -3.97 23.85 3.06
C TRP A 16 -3.87 24.69 1.78
N GLY A 17 -3.37 24.12 0.69
CA GLY A 17 -3.22 24.79 -0.59
C GLY A 17 -2.31 26.01 -0.49
N TRP A 18 -1.09 25.85 0.01
CA TRP A 18 -0.14 26.98 0.12
C TRP A 18 0.12 27.67 -1.23
N ASP A 19 -0.10 26.93 -2.32
CA ASP A 19 -0.19 27.42 -3.69
C ASP A 19 -1.62 27.21 -4.24
N ASN A 20 -1.98 27.91 -5.33
CA ASN A 20 -3.23 27.75 -6.04
C ASN A 20 -3.35 26.42 -6.78
N LEU A 21 -2.24 25.75 -7.11
CA LEU A 21 -2.25 24.51 -7.90
C LEU A 21 -3.20 23.43 -7.32
N PRO A 22 -3.09 22.98 -6.05
CA PRO A 22 -4.01 21.98 -5.50
C PRO A 22 -5.49 22.39 -5.59
N ARG A 23 -5.80 23.68 -5.34
CA ARG A 23 -7.18 24.19 -5.39
C ARG A 23 -7.74 24.20 -6.81
N THR A 24 -6.96 24.68 -7.77
CA THR A 24 -7.36 24.72 -9.19
C THR A 24 -7.57 23.32 -9.73
N ILE A 25 -6.64 22.40 -9.44
CA ILE A 25 -6.72 21.00 -9.87
C ILE A 25 -7.89 20.29 -9.17
N LEU A 26 -8.18 20.60 -7.91
CA LEU A 26 -9.34 20.05 -7.21
C LEU A 26 -10.65 20.45 -7.91
N MET A 27 -10.82 21.74 -8.23
CA MET A 27 -12.00 22.25 -8.95
C MET A 27 -12.18 21.62 -10.34
N TYR A 28 -11.08 21.28 -11.01
CA TYR A 28 -11.13 20.53 -12.26
C TYR A 28 -11.60 19.09 -12.02
N TYR A 29 -10.95 18.39 -11.09
CA TYR A 29 -11.20 16.96 -10.83
C TYR A 29 -12.53 16.69 -10.13
N THR A 30 -13.20 17.68 -9.53
CA THR A 30 -14.58 17.52 -9.02
C THR A 30 -15.59 17.19 -10.13
N ASN A 31 -15.27 17.49 -11.40
CA ASN A 31 -16.13 17.25 -12.56
C ASN A 31 -15.53 16.25 -13.56
N TYR A 32 -14.55 15.45 -13.13
CA TYR A 32 -13.84 14.49 -13.97
C TYR A 32 -14.23 13.05 -13.63
N ILE A 33 -14.28 12.15 -14.61
CA ILE A 33 -14.55 10.72 -14.36
C ILE A 33 -13.31 10.08 -13.74
N SER A 34 -13.47 9.26 -12.71
CA SER A 34 -12.35 8.61 -12.01
C SER A 34 -11.36 9.61 -11.40
N SER A 35 -11.85 10.71 -10.83
CA SER A 35 -11.03 11.79 -10.24
C SER A 35 -9.87 11.33 -9.35
N PRO A 36 -10.05 10.34 -8.45
CA PRO A 36 -8.96 9.87 -7.59
C PRO A 36 -7.78 9.26 -8.34
N GLU A 37 -7.98 8.79 -9.59
CA GLU A 37 -6.91 8.23 -10.41
C GLU A 37 -6.01 9.30 -11.02
N GLY A 38 -6.46 10.56 -11.10
CA GLY A 38 -5.71 11.64 -11.73
C GLY A 38 -5.24 12.73 -10.76
N TYR A 39 -6.08 13.12 -9.79
CA TYR A 39 -5.85 14.30 -8.95
C TYR A 39 -4.46 14.32 -8.29
N PHE A 40 -4.11 13.29 -7.51
CA PHE A 40 -2.85 13.28 -6.77
C PHE A 40 -1.63 13.22 -7.67
N HIS A 41 -1.69 12.46 -8.77
CA HIS A 41 -0.63 12.39 -9.77
C HIS A 41 -0.41 13.76 -10.39
N THR A 42 -1.47 14.44 -10.83
CA THR A 42 -1.36 15.77 -11.45
C THR A 42 -0.79 16.79 -10.46
N VAL A 43 -1.26 16.82 -9.21
CA VAL A 43 -0.75 17.78 -8.21
C VAL A 43 0.71 17.51 -7.86
N ILE A 44 1.10 16.26 -7.59
CA ILE A 44 2.47 15.95 -7.14
C ILE A 44 3.50 16.17 -8.25
N CYS A 45 3.15 15.81 -9.50
CA CYS A 45 4.05 15.93 -10.63
C CYS A 45 4.28 17.39 -11.08
N ASN A 46 3.33 18.28 -10.79
CA ASN A 46 3.41 19.70 -11.14
C ASN A 46 3.81 20.59 -9.96
N SER A 47 4.10 20.02 -8.79
CA SER A 47 4.63 20.77 -7.65
C SER A 47 6.15 20.65 -7.59
N LYS A 48 6.84 21.79 -7.71
CA LYS A 48 8.32 21.84 -7.67
C LYS A 48 8.90 21.27 -6.38
N GLU A 49 8.17 21.39 -5.27
CA GLU A 49 8.59 20.91 -3.95
C GLU A 49 8.49 19.38 -3.83
N PHE A 50 7.50 18.75 -4.49
CA PHE A 50 7.16 17.34 -4.27
C PHE A 50 7.44 16.42 -5.47
N CYS A 51 7.66 16.95 -6.68
CA CYS A 51 7.79 16.11 -7.87
C CYS A 51 8.98 15.14 -7.80
N SER A 52 10.04 15.50 -7.06
CA SER A 52 11.25 14.67 -6.89
C SER A 52 11.08 13.57 -5.84
N THR A 53 10.00 13.61 -5.04
CA THR A 53 9.73 12.60 -4.01
C THR A 53 8.82 11.47 -4.51
N THR A 54 8.48 11.47 -5.80
CA THR A 54 7.54 10.50 -6.37
C THR A 54 8.18 9.14 -6.61
N VAL A 55 7.46 8.09 -6.26
CA VAL A 55 7.81 6.70 -6.57
C VAL A 55 6.71 6.14 -7.46
N ASN A 56 7.07 5.70 -8.68
CA ASN A 56 6.08 5.12 -9.62
C ASN A 56 5.72 3.66 -9.25
N HIS A 57 5.15 3.49 -8.06
CA HIS A 57 4.67 2.21 -7.55
C HIS A 57 3.65 2.46 -6.44
N ASP A 58 2.47 1.85 -6.51
CA ASP A 58 1.37 2.10 -5.56
C ASP A 58 1.38 1.18 -4.32
N LEU A 59 2.37 0.28 -4.23
CA LEU A 59 2.57 -0.68 -3.13
C LEU A 59 1.47 -1.73 -3.00
N HIS A 60 0.70 -1.94 -4.08
CA HIS A 60 -0.31 -2.99 -4.15
C HIS A 60 0.10 -4.08 -5.14
N TYR A 61 -0.07 -5.34 -4.74
CA TYR A 61 -0.09 -6.44 -5.70
C TYR A 61 -1.47 -6.50 -6.38
N ILE A 62 -1.46 -6.33 -7.70
CA ILE A 62 -2.65 -6.42 -8.55
C ILE A 62 -2.31 -7.32 -9.74
N ALA A 63 -3.12 -8.36 -9.95
CA ALA A 63 -3.00 -9.21 -11.13
C ALA A 63 -4.01 -8.76 -12.19
N TRP A 64 -3.56 -8.68 -13.43
CA TRP A 64 -4.37 -8.31 -14.59
C TRP A 64 -4.39 -9.44 -15.61
N ASP A 65 -5.49 -9.53 -16.37
CA ASP A 65 -5.49 -10.26 -17.63
C ASP A 65 -4.44 -9.69 -18.59
N ASN A 66 -4.00 -10.48 -19.57
CA ASN A 66 -3.22 -9.98 -20.69
C ASN A 66 -3.98 -10.25 -22.01
N PRO A 67 -4.53 -9.22 -22.68
CA PRO A 67 -4.45 -7.78 -22.35
C PRO A 67 -5.31 -7.40 -21.11
N PRO A 68 -4.99 -6.30 -20.41
CA PRO A 68 -5.75 -5.86 -19.24
C PRO A 68 -7.21 -5.53 -19.57
N LYS A 69 -8.14 -6.02 -18.74
CA LYS A 69 -9.56 -5.64 -18.77
C LYS A 69 -9.81 -4.40 -17.89
N GLN A 70 -11.05 -3.93 -17.83
CA GLN A 70 -11.46 -2.80 -16.98
C GLN A 70 -11.21 -3.04 -15.48
N HIS A 71 -11.31 -4.30 -15.03
CA HIS A 71 -11.13 -4.66 -13.63
C HIS A 71 -10.03 -5.69 -13.47
N PRO A 72 -9.23 -5.61 -12.38
CA PRO A 72 -8.20 -6.59 -12.12
C PRO A 72 -8.82 -7.95 -11.81
N LEU A 73 -7.99 -8.99 -11.90
CA LEU A 73 -8.36 -10.35 -11.56
C LEU A 73 -8.78 -10.47 -10.09
N ILE A 74 -9.65 -11.44 -9.81
CA ILE A 74 -9.89 -11.90 -8.46
C ILE A 74 -8.74 -12.82 -8.07
N LEU A 75 -8.00 -12.44 -7.04
CA LEU A 75 -6.90 -13.21 -6.49
C LEU A 75 -7.45 -14.42 -5.73
N SER A 76 -6.80 -15.56 -5.93
CA SER A 76 -7.10 -16.83 -5.25
C SER A 76 -5.80 -17.46 -4.74
N VAL A 77 -5.89 -18.65 -4.15
CA VAL A 77 -4.71 -19.43 -3.69
C VAL A 77 -3.67 -19.61 -4.81
N LYS A 78 -4.08 -19.66 -6.08
CA LYS A 78 -3.18 -19.76 -7.24
C LYS A 78 -2.23 -18.57 -7.39
N ASN A 79 -2.62 -17.41 -6.88
CA ASN A 79 -1.83 -16.17 -6.96
C ASN A 79 -0.99 -15.92 -5.70
N PHE A 80 -1.13 -16.74 -4.66
CA PHE A 80 -0.57 -16.47 -3.34
C PHE A 80 0.94 -16.32 -3.36
N ASP A 81 1.66 -17.23 -4.02
CA ASP A 81 3.13 -17.20 -4.04
C ASP A 81 3.68 -15.96 -4.77
N LEU A 82 3.06 -15.58 -5.88
CA LEU A 82 3.43 -14.36 -6.62
C LEU A 82 3.11 -13.09 -5.81
N MET A 83 1.97 -13.07 -5.13
CA MET A 83 1.58 -11.99 -4.23
C MET A 83 2.59 -11.83 -3.10
N VAL A 84 2.96 -12.92 -2.42
CA VAL A 84 3.96 -12.89 -1.33
C VAL A 84 5.33 -12.48 -1.85
N LYS A 85 5.76 -13.02 -3.00
CA LYS A 85 7.04 -12.71 -3.62
C LYS A 85 7.16 -11.25 -4.08
N SER A 86 6.04 -10.59 -4.38
CA SER A 86 6.05 -9.17 -4.79
C SER A 86 6.56 -8.24 -3.67
N GLY A 87 6.48 -8.67 -2.41
CA GLY A 87 6.82 -7.86 -1.25
C GLY A 87 5.88 -6.67 -0.99
N ALA A 88 4.82 -6.52 -1.78
CA ALA A 88 3.83 -5.48 -1.60
C ALA A 88 3.06 -5.70 -0.28
N PRO A 89 2.92 -4.67 0.56
CA PRO A 89 2.18 -4.78 1.82
C PRO A 89 0.66 -4.96 1.62
N PHE A 90 0.13 -4.62 0.46
CA PHE A 90 -1.29 -4.71 0.14
C PHE A 90 -1.53 -5.48 -1.16
N ALA A 91 -2.72 -6.05 -1.32
CA ALA A 91 -3.12 -6.74 -2.53
C ALA A 91 -4.63 -6.59 -2.78
N ARG A 92 -5.05 -6.65 -4.05
CA ARG A 92 -6.47 -6.67 -4.42
C ARG A 92 -6.72 -7.32 -5.80
N LYS A 93 -7.91 -7.84 -6.09
CA LYS A 93 -9.12 -7.95 -5.23
C LYS A 93 -9.37 -9.40 -4.84
N PHE A 94 -9.95 -9.62 -3.68
CA PHE A 94 -10.30 -10.95 -3.19
C PHE A 94 -11.81 -11.16 -3.29
N ALA A 95 -12.24 -12.39 -3.59
CA ALA A 95 -13.63 -12.77 -3.40
C ALA A 95 -13.91 -12.89 -1.90
N LYS A 96 -15.17 -12.63 -1.52
CA LYS A 96 -15.62 -12.83 -0.16
C LYS A 96 -15.47 -14.32 0.19
N ASP A 97 -14.96 -14.60 1.38
CA ASP A 97 -14.81 -15.95 1.93
C ASP A 97 -13.94 -16.90 1.06
N ASP A 98 -13.05 -16.34 0.22
CA ASP A 98 -12.08 -17.14 -0.55
C ASP A 98 -10.99 -17.71 0.38
N GLN A 99 -10.59 -18.97 0.14
CA GLN A 99 -9.59 -19.69 0.93
C GLN A 99 -8.23 -18.99 0.99
N VAL A 100 -7.92 -18.12 0.01
CA VAL A 100 -6.69 -17.33 0.05
C VAL A 100 -6.66 -16.37 1.25
N LEU A 101 -7.81 -15.91 1.74
CA LEU A 101 -7.90 -15.04 2.91
C LEU A 101 -7.47 -15.79 4.18
N ASP A 102 -7.96 -17.02 4.37
CA ASP A 102 -7.51 -17.87 5.48
C ASP A 102 -6.01 -18.17 5.37
N LYS A 103 -5.50 -18.36 4.15
CA LYS A 103 -4.07 -18.58 3.93
C LYS A 103 -3.24 -17.33 4.27
N ILE A 104 -3.70 -16.13 3.92
CA ILE A 104 -3.06 -14.87 4.31
C ILE A 104 -3.02 -14.73 5.83
N ASP A 105 -4.15 -14.98 6.48
CA ASP A 105 -4.28 -14.89 7.93
C ASP A 105 -3.30 -15.81 8.65
N ASN A 106 -3.26 -17.08 8.25
CA ASN A 106 -2.40 -18.07 8.90
C ASN A 106 -0.92 -17.85 8.56
N ASP A 107 -0.56 -17.71 7.28
CA ASP A 107 0.84 -17.79 6.83
C ASP A 107 1.57 -16.43 6.85
N LEU A 108 0.83 -15.32 6.76
CA LEU A 108 1.41 -13.98 6.69
C LEU A 108 1.16 -13.19 7.97
N LEU A 109 -0.04 -13.27 8.52
CA LEU A 109 -0.45 -12.48 9.68
C LEU A 109 -0.34 -13.25 11.01
N GLY A 110 -0.20 -14.57 10.98
CA GLY A 110 -0.22 -15.40 12.20
C GLY A 110 -1.53 -15.27 12.98
N ARG A 111 -2.62 -14.93 12.29
CA ARG A 111 -3.95 -14.72 12.86
C ARG A 111 -4.66 -16.06 13.01
N LYS A 112 -4.95 -16.45 14.25
CA LYS A 112 -5.77 -17.62 14.55
C LYS A 112 -7.25 -17.34 14.24
N ASN A 113 -8.01 -18.38 13.90
CA ASN A 113 -9.45 -18.26 13.63
C ASN A 113 -10.19 -17.55 14.77
N GLY A 114 -10.98 -16.54 14.42
CA GLY A 114 -11.75 -15.73 15.37
C GLY A 114 -10.92 -14.78 16.24
N ARG A 115 -9.62 -14.63 15.98
CA ARG A 115 -8.73 -13.71 16.69
C ARG A 115 -8.26 -12.57 15.78
N PHE A 116 -7.71 -11.53 16.40
CA PHE A 116 -7.03 -10.46 15.69
C PHE A 116 -5.60 -10.88 15.35
N THR A 117 -5.02 -10.24 14.33
CA THR A 117 -3.59 -10.34 14.02
C THR A 117 -2.78 -9.91 15.24
N PRO A 118 -1.87 -10.75 15.76
CA PRO A 118 -1.01 -10.36 16.87
C PRO A 118 -0.15 -9.14 16.52
N GLY A 119 0.01 -8.24 17.47
CA GLY A 119 0.83 -7.04 17.33
C GLY A 119 1.67 -6.78 18.57
N ALA A 120 2.37 -5.65 18.59
CA ALA A 120 3.18 -5.25 19.76
C ALA A 120 2.35 -5.09 21.04
N TRP A 121 1.04 -4.81 20.89
CA TRP A 121 0.10 -4.74 22.00
C TRP A 121 -0.21 -6.10 22.65
N CYS A 122 0.26 -7.23 22.12
CA CYS A 122 0.13 -8.53 22.75
C CYS A 122 1.30 -8.75 23.72
N ILE A 123 1.10 -8.41 24.99
CA ILE A 123 2.16 -8.39 26.02
C ILE A 123 2.10 -9.58 26.98
N GLY A 124 1.19 -10.53 26.75
CA GLY A 124 1.08 -11.76 27.52
C GLY A 124 2.27 -12.70 27.31
N SER A 125 2.39 -13.71 28.16
CA SER A 125 3.40 -14.75 28.02
C SER A 125 3.04 -15.69 26.88
N SER A 126 4.04 -16.04 26.05
CA SER A 126 3.94 -17.11 25.06
C SER A 126 4.41 -18.47 25.59
N GLN A 127 4.68 -18.59 26.90
CA GLN A 127 5.08 -19.85 27.54
C GLN A 127 3.98 -20.90 27.39
N ASP A 128 4.38 -22.16 27.19
CA ASP A 128 3.49 -23.31 27.05
C ASP A 128 2.41 -23.16 25.95
N GLY A 129 2.69 -22.36 24.92
CA GLY A 129 1.75 -22.12 23.81
C GLY A 129 0.57 -21.21 24.15
N ALA A 130 0.62 -20.51 25.30
CA ALA A 130 -0.36 -19.51 25.67
C ALA A 130 -0.43 -18.39 24.62
N ASP A 131 -1.64 -17.84 24.42
CA ASP A 131 -1.85 -16.74 23.48
C ASP A 131 -1.43 -15.41 24.12
N PRO A 132 -0.35 -14.76 23.62
CA PRO A 132 0.15 -13.51 24.21
C PRO A 132 -0.84 -12.35 24.04
N CYS A 133 -1.83 -12.47 23.15
CA CYS A 133 -2.84 -11.44 22.92
C CYS A 133 -3.99 -11.46 23.94
N ILE A 134 -4.00 -12.40 24.90
CA ILE A 134 -4.93 -12.39 26.04
C ILE A 134 -4.69 -11.16 26.92
N VAL A 135 -3.43 -10.75 27.09
CA VAL A 135 -3.07 -9.54 27.82
C VAL A 135 -2.76 -8.42 26.83
N LYS A 136 -3.62 -7.41 26.81
CA LYS A 136 -3.51 -6.27 25.91
C LYS A 136 -2.72 -5.14 26.56
N GLY A 137 -1.64 -4.72 25.90
CA GLY A 137 -0.86 -3.52 26.20
C GLY A 137 -1.41 -2.29 25.46
N ARG A 138 -0.53 -1.31 25.22
CA ARG A 138 -0.88 -0.09 24.48
C ARG A 138 -1.00 -0.39 22.99
N ASP A 139 -2.09 0.08 22.37
CA ASP A 139 -2.32 -0.02 20.93
C ASP A 139 -1.43 0.92 20.11
N SER A 140 -0.87 1.95 20.75
CA SER A 140 0.13 2.85 20.16
C SER A 140 1.53 2.26 20.04
N GLU A 141 1.78 1.06 20.58
CA GLU A 141 3.07 0.40 20.43
C GLU A 141 3.17 -0.29 19.08
N PHE A 142 4.30 -0.07 18.40
CA PHE A 142 4.60 -0.69 17.12
C PHE A 142 5.89 -1.49 17.25
N ARG A 143 5.86 -2.72 16.74
CA ARG A 143 7.04 -3.58 16.61
C ARG A 143 7.10 -4.10 15.19
N VAL A 144 8.32 -4.15 14.70
CA VAL A 144 8.65 -4.68 13.40
C VAL A 144 8.33 -6.18 13.40
N GLY A 145 7.40 -6.60 12.55
CA GLY A 145 7.03 -8.02 12.37
C GLY A 145 7.93 -8.72 11.37
N ALA A 146 7.91 -10.05 11.33
CA ALA A 146 8.79 -10.86 10.47
C ALA A 146 8.72 -10.50 8.97
N ARG A 147 7.57 -10.01 8.50
CA ARG A 147 7.35 -9.66 7.09
C ARG A 147 7.75 -8.23 6.72
N SER A 148 8.14 -7.39 7.68
CA SER A 148 8.58 -6.01 7.41
C SER A 148 9.76 -5.96 6.46
N LYS A 149 10.65 -6.97 6.53
CA LYS A 149 11.86 -7.03 5.72
C LYS A 149 11.54 -7.10 4.23
N SER A 150 10.46 -7.79 3.86
CA SER A 150 10.01 -7.85 2.47
C SER A 150 9.55 -6.49 1.94
N VAL A 151 8.91 -5.68 2.79
CA VAL A 151 8.49 -4.32 2.44
C VAL A 151 9.69 -3.39 2.36
N GLU A 152 10.63 -3.51 3.29
CA GLU A 152 11.90 -2.80 3.28
C GLU A 152 12.68 -3.08 2.00
N ASP A 153 12.82 -4.35 1.60
CA ASP A 153 13.54 -4.75 0.39
C ASP A 153 12.85 -4.18 -0.87
N LEU A 154 11.51 -4.21 -0.94
CA LEU A 154 10.74 -3.57 -2.02
C LEU A 154 11.03 -2.06 -2.07
N LEU A 155 10.94 -1.36 -0.93
CA LEU A 155 11.20 0.08 -0.86
C LEU A 155 12.62 0.43 -1.28
N HIS A 156 13.62 -0.33 -0.83
CA HIS A 156 15.01 -0.15 -1.26
C HIS A 156 15.17 -0.30 -2.77
N GLY A 157 14.54 -1.32 -3.37
CA GLY A 157 14.56 -1.51 -4.83
C GLY A 157 13.91 -0.35 -5.59
N LEU A 158 12.75 0.10 -5.13
CA LEU A 158 12.03 1.23 -5.74
C LEU A 158 12.81 2.54 -5.65
N LEU A 159 13.38 2.85 -4.49
CA LEU A 159 14.14 4.09 -4.28
C LEU A 159 15.45 4.10 -5.07
N SER A 160 16.15 2.96 -5.16
CA SER A 160 17.37 2.83 -5.97
C SER A 160 17.10 3.04 -7.47
N THR A 161 15.96 2.54 -7.95
CA THR A 161 15.53 2.70 -9.35
C THR A 161 15.11 4.14 -9.65
N ASN A 162 14.40 4.80 -8.72
CA ASN A 162 13.97 6.19 -8.89
C ASN A 162 15.13 7.19 -8.79
N ALA A 163 16.11 6.97 -7.91
CA ALA A 163 17.32 7.78 -7.85
C ALA A 163 18.08 7.79 -9.19
N SER A 164 17.94 6.72 -9.98
CA SER A 164 18.53 6.62 -11.31
C SER A 164 17.72 7.36 -12.40
N ARG A 165 16.46 7.71 -12.13
CA ARG A 165 15.55 8.42 -13.04
C ARG A 165 15.49 9.90 -12.64
N ASN A 166 16.48 10.68 -13.06
CA ASN A 166 16.52 12.13 -12.83
C ASN A 166 15.36 12.84 -13.56
N GLY A 167 14.25 13.13 -12.88
CA GLY A 167 13.19 14.03 -13.36
C GLY A 167 11.82 13.80 -12.72
N CYS A 168 11.00 14.86 -12.67
CA CYS A 168 9.62 14.79 -12.20
C CYS A 168 8.82 13.77 -13.04
N CYS A 169 8.16 12.81 -12.38
CA CYS A 169 7.13 11.91 -12.95
C CYS A 169 7.32 11.51 -14.43
N HIS A 170 8.33 10.69 -14.72
CA HIS A 170 8.45 10.10 -16.06
C HIS A 170 7.35 9.05 -16.29
N ALA A 171 6.64 9.16 -17.41
CA ALA A 171 5.79 8.10 -17.91
C ALA A 171 6.66 6.91 -18.32
N GLY A 172 6.90 5.98 -17.40
CA GLY A 172 7.50 4.70 -17.72
C GLY A 172 6.49 3.85 -18.49
N VAL A 173 6.85 3.41 -19.70
CA VAL A 173 6.16 2.33 -20.38
C VAL A 173 6.47 1.05 -19.59
N THR A 174 5.49 0.52 -18.87
CA THR A 174 5.51 -0.86 -18.35
C THR A 174 4.85 -1.79 -19.34
#